data_AF-A0A7J7K740-F1
#
_entry.id   AF-A0A7J7K740-F1
#
_cell.length_a   1.000
_cell.length_b   1.000
_cell.length_c   1.000
_cell.angle_alpha   90.00
_cell.angle_beta   90.00
_cell.angle_gamma   90.00
#
_symmetry.space_group_name_H-M   'P 1'
#
loop_
_entity.id
_entity.type
_entity.pdbx_description
1 polymer ?
#
loop_
_entity_poly.entity_id
_entity_poly.type
_entity_poly.pdbx_seq_one_letter_code
_entity_poly.pdbx_strand_id
1 'polypeptide(L)'
;MVSPDAHVGPTFSCLIGQEFQRLKRGDRFWFENQGTYPNHFTTSQMIQLSKIKLSRLICDNTNTNWLPERVFELKSKLVKCENLPTLNLNSWLKSY
;
A
#
# COMPACT_ATOMS: atom_id res chain seq x y z
N MET A 1 20.29 -9.11 7.59
CA MET A 1 19.71 -8.03 8.43
C MET A 1 18.53 -8.64 9.19
N VAL A 2 18.65 -8.79 10.51
CA VAL A 2 17.52 -9.15 11.38
C VAL A 2 17.23 -7.91 12.20
N SER A 3 16.03 -7.35 12.05
CA SER A 3 15.59 -6.20 12.85
C SER A 3 15.11 -6.71 14.22
N PRO A 4 15.43 -6.04 15.33
CA PRO A 4 14.88 -6.36 16.66
C PRO A 4 13.35 -6.43 16.69
N ASP A 5 12.69 -5.72 15.76
CA ASP A 5 11.21 -5.67 15.65
C ASP A 5 10.62 -6.73 14.70
N ALA A 6 11.45 -7.64 14.16
CA ALA A 6 10.99 -8.68 13.26
C ALA A 6 10.26 -9.80 14.00
N HIS A 7 9.12 -10.23 13.46
CA HIS A 7 8.30 -11.31 14.06
C HIS A 7 8.78 -12.72 13.68
N VAL A 8 9.84 -12.82 12.86
CA VAL A 8 10.39 -14.09 12.37
C VAL A 8 11.91 -14.11 12.56
N GLY A 9 12.46 -15.30 12.82
CA GLY A 9 13.89 -15.50 13.00
C GLY A 9 14.70 -15.38 11.69
N PRO A 10 16.04 -15.40 11.77
CA PRO A 10 16.95 -15.09 10.67
C PRO A 10 16.71 -15.91 9.39
N THR A 11 16.43 -17.21 9.54
CA THR A 11 16.18 -18.12 8.42
C THR A 11 14.94 -17.69 7.64
N PHE A 12 13.81 -17.47 8.32
CA PHE A 12 12.57 -17.05 7.66
C PHE A 12 12.66 -15.61 7.14
N SER A 13 13.37 -14.71 7.82
CA SER A 13 13.64 -13.37 7.27
C SER A 13 14.35 -13.45 5.92
N CYS A 14 15.33 -14.36 5.77
CA CYS A 14 16.03 -14.58 4.51
C CYS A 14 15.09 -15.13 3.43
N LEU A 15 14.39 -16.23 3.72
CA LEU A 15 13.51 -16.88 2.76
C LEU A 15 12.37 -15.96 2.28
N ILE A 16 11.68 -15.32 3.24
CA ILE A 16 10.58 -14.40 2.94
C ILE A 16 11.11 -13.19 2.16
N GLY A 17 12.22 -12.58 2.62
CA GLY A 17 12.79 -11.41 1.96
C GLY A 17 13.23 -11.68 0.52
N GLN A 18 13.86 -12.84 0.28
CA GLN A 18 14.25 -13.26 -1.08
C GLN A 18 13.04 -13.47 -1.97
N GLU A 19 11.98 -14.10 -1.46
CA GLU A 19 10.78 -14.37 -2.24
C GLU A 19 10.04 -13.07 -2.61
N PHE A 20 9.79 -12.19 -1.64
CA PHE A 20 9.16 -10.89 -1.91
C PHE A 20 9.99 -10.02 -2.86
N GLN A 21 11.33 -10.08 -2.79
CA GLN A 21 12.20 -9.38 -3.72
C GLN A 21 12.06 -9.91 -5.15
N ARG A 22 12.01 -11.23 -5.33
CA ARG A 22 11.83 -11.87 -6.64
C ARG A 22 10.45 -11.56 -7.22
N LEU A 23 9.39 -11.65 -6.41
CA LEU A 23 8.04 -11.28 -6.81
C LEU A 23 7.97 -9.82 -7.29
N LYS A 24 8.52 -8.88 -6.51
CA LYS A 24 8.53 -7.46 -6.88
C LYS A 24 9.33 -7.18 -8.16
N ARG A 25 10.55 -7.72 -8.30
CA ARG A 25 11.44 -7.42 -9.43
C ARG A 25 11.10 -8.21 -10.70
N GLY A 26 10.54 -9.39 -10.56
CA GLY A 26 10.17 -10.27 -11.68
C GLY A 26 8.83 -9.91 -12.30
N ASP A 27 8.01 -9.11 -11.63
CA ASP A 27 6.70 -8.69 -12.14
C ASP A 27 6.81 -7.46 -13.06
N ARG A 28 6.56 -7.69 -14.34
CA ARG A 28 6.49 -6.63 -15.36
C ARG A 28 5.41 -5.59 -15.04
N PHE A 29 4.35 -5.98 -14.34
CA PHE A 29 3.22 -5.13 -13.96
C PHE A 29 3.32 -4.60 -12.53
N TRP A 30 4.47 -4.76 -11.86
CA TRP A 30 4.66 -4.19 -10.53
C TRP A 30 4.33 -2.69 -10.55
N PHE A 31 3.44 -2.25 -9.66
CA PHE A 31 2.80 -0.94 -9.76
C PHE A 31 3.76 0.25 -9.70
N GLU A 32 4.93 0.08 -9.06
CA GLU A 32 5.95 1.14 -8.96
C GLU A 32 6.89 1.19 -10.17
N ASN A 33 6.78 0.25 -11.11
CA ASN A 33 7.60 0.27 -12.31
C ASN A 33 7.32 1.57 -13.08
N GLN A 34 8.39 2.32 -13.33
CA GLN A 34 8.35 3.59 -14.06
C GLN A 34 8.70 3.35 -15.53
N GLY A 35 8.16 4.18 -16.42
CA GLY A 35 8.48 4.15 -17.84
C GLY A 35 7.32 4.61 -18.71
N THR A 36 7.49 4.52 -20.02
CA THR A 36 6.50 4.92 -21.03
C THR A 36 5.59 3.79 -21.49
N TYR A 37 5.72 2.59 -20.91
CA TYR A 37 4.87 1.47 -21.27
C TYR A 37 3.43 1.73 -20.82
N PRO A 38 2.43 1.35 -21.64
CA PRO A 38 1.02 1.64 -21.37
C PRO A 38 0.47 0.97 -20.11
N ASN A 39 1.19 -0.02 -19.55
CA ASN A 39 0.82 -0.71 -18.32
C ASN A 39 1.41 -0.08 -17.04
N HIS A 40 2.18 1.01 -17.15
CA HIS A 40 2.72 1.72 -15.99
C HIS A 40 1.77 2.83 -15.55
N PHE A 41 1.65 3.02 -14.23
CA PHE A 41 0.92 4.16 -13.70
C PHE A 41 1.68 5.46 -13.98
N THR A 42 0.93 6.53 -14.24
CA THR A 42 1.52 7.87 -14.37
C THR A 42 1.97 8.38 -13.00
N THR A 43 2.81 9.42 -12.98
CA THR A 43 3.22 10.08 -11.73
C THR A 43 2.02 10.56 -10.90
N SER A 44 0.98 11.09 -11.55
CA SER A 44 -0.23 11.55 -10.85
C SER A 44 -1.01 10.40 -10.22
N GLN A 45 -1.13 9.28 -10.94
CA GLN A 45 -1.75 8.05 -10.43
C GLN A 45 -0.94 7.48 -9.26
N MET A 46 0.40 7.44 -9.36
CA MET A 46 1.28 6.96 -8.28
C MET A 46 1.19 7.80 -7.00
N ILE A 47 1.04 9.13 -7.12
CA ILE A 47 0.80 10.01 -5.97
C ILE A 47 -0.51 9.66 -5.26
N GLN A 48 -1.51 9.14 -5.97
CA GLN A 48 -2.77 8.71 -5.37
C GLN A 48 -2.65 7.33 -4.73
N LEU A 49 -1.99 6.39 -5.40
CA LEU A 49 -1.77 5.04 -4.88
C LEU A 49 -0.92 5.03 -3.61
N SER A 50 0.10 5.89 -3.50
CA SER A 50 0.97 5.97 -2.32
C SER A 50 0.28 6.45 -1.04
N LYS A 51 -0.90 7.05 -1.16
CA LYS A 51 -1.71 7.53 -0.02
C LYS A 51 -2.65 6.46 0.54
N ILE A 52 -2.85 5.35 -0.19
CA ILE A 52 -3.80 4.31 0.21
C ILE A 52 -3.37 3.70 1.55
N LYS A 53 -4.32 3.59 2.47
CA LYS A 53 -4.17 2.90 3.75
C LYS A 53 -5.22 1.78 3.84
N LEU A 54 -4.86 0.65 4.44
CA LEU A 54 -5.82 -0.44 4.69
C LEU A 54 -6.97 0.01 5.61
N SER A 55 -6.72 0.92 6.56
CA SER A 55 -7.76 1.56 7.37
C SER A 55 -8.79 2.28 6.50
N ARG A 56 -8.37 3.00 5.45
CA ARG A 56 -9.31 3.65 4.52
C ARG A 56 -10.14 2.63 3.75
N LEU A 57 -9.50 1.57 3.24
CA LEU A 57 -10.19 0.51 2.51
C LEU A 57 -11.31 -0.13 3.35
N ILE A 58 -11.04 -0.39 4.63
CA ILE A 58 -12.06 -0.93 5.55
C ILE A 58 -13.18 0.09 5.78
N CYS A 59 -12.88 1.37 5.98
CA CYS A 59 -13.90 2.42 6.10
C CYS A 59 -14.81 2.52 4.86
N ASP A 60 -14.21 2.44 3.66
CA ASP A 60 -14.96 2.53 2.39
C ASP A 60 -15.94 1.37 2.17
N ASN A 61 -15.65 0.20 2.74
CA ASN A 61 -16.35 -1.05 2.42
C ASN A 61 -17.09 -1.65 3.62
N THR A 62 -17.16 -0.95 4.76
CA THR A 62 -17.86 -1.41 5.97
C THR A 62 -18.55 -0.25 6.68
N ASN A 63 -19.47 -0.53 7.61
CA ASN A 63 -20.15 0.49 8.41
C ASN A 63 -19.33 0.97 9.63
N THR A 64 -18.00 0.96 9.52
CA THR A 64 -17.10 1.37 10.60
C THR A 64 -16.83 2.87 10.53
N ASN A 65 -16.90 3.57 11.67
CA ASN A 65 -16.65 5.01 11.74
C ASN A 65 -15.25 5.37 12.28
N TRP A 66 -14.62 4.44 12.99
CA TRP A 66 -13.34 4.65 13.65
C TRP A 66 -12.43 3.44 13.44
N LEU A 67 -11.18 3.69 13.06
CA LEU A 67 -10.18 2.65 12.90
C LEU A 67 -8.82 3.14 13.41
N PRO A 68 -7.93 2.21 13.77
CA PRO A 68 -6.52 2.55 13.98
C PRO A 68 -5.93 3.06 12.66
N GLU A 69 -5.16 4.15 12.70
CA GLU A 69 -4.60 4.73 11.48
C GLU A 69 -3.70 3.74 10.72
N ARG A 70 -2.91 2.95 11.47
CA ARG A 70 -2.03 1.88 11.00
C ARG A 70 -2.51 0.55 11.58
N VAL A 71 -3.30 -0.19 10.81
CA VAL A 71 -4.06 -1.36 11.31
C VAL A 71 -3.20 -2.57 11.73
N PHE A 72 -1.95 -2.65 11.26
CA PHE A 72 -1.03 -3.72 11.66
C PHE A 72 -0.29 -3.43 12.97
N GLU A 73 -0.38 -2.22 13.51
CA GLU A 73 0.27 -1.84 14.76
C GLU A 73 -0.69 -2.00 15.94
N LEU A 74 -0.26 -2.74 16.97
CA LEU A 74 -1.05 -2.95 18.20
C LEU A 74 -1.41 -1.64 18.92
N LYS A 75 -0.53 -0.64 18.87
CA LYS A 75 -0.70 0.67 19.51
C LYS A 75 -0.75 1.78 18.45
N SER A 76 -1.77 1.76 17.61
CA SER A 76 -2.02 2.83 16.65
C SER A 76 -3.11 3.79 17.14
N LYS A 77 -2.98 5.07 16.78
CA LYS A 77 -3.96 6.10 17.11
C LYS A 77 -5.28 5.78 16.41
N LEU A 78 -6.37 5.77 17.17
CA LEU A 78 -7.73 5.72 16.60
C LEU A 78 -8.07 7.05 15.92
N VAL A 79 -8.58 6.96 14.70
CA VAL A 79 -8.98 8.11 13.88
C VAL A 79 -10.36 7.87 13.27
N LYS A 80 -11.11 8.95 13.03
CA LYS A 80 -12.36 8.90 12.28
C LYS A 80 -12.07 8.58 10.82
N CYS A 81 -12.94 7.80 10.19
CA CYS A 81 -12.84 7.48 8.76
C CYS A 81 -12.82 8.73 7.86
N GLU A 82 -13.53 9.79 8.25
CA GLU A 82 -13.56 11.10 7.56
C GLU A 82 -12.18 11.77 7.48
N ASN A 83 -11.30 11.50 8.45
CA ASN A 83 -9.97 12.10 8.53
C ASN A 83 -8.90 11.28 7.80
N LEU A 84 -9.25 10.10 7.26
CA LEU A 84 -8.33 9.28 6.51
C LEU A 84 -8.24 9.76 5.05
N PRO A 85 -7.05 9.78 4.44
CA PRO A 85 -6.88 10.17 3.05
C PRO A 85 -7.69 9.25 2.13
N THR A 86 -8.38 9.83 1.16
CA THR A 86 -9.20 9.12 0.18
C THR A 86 -8.44 8.96 -1.14
N LEU A 87 -8.75 7.90 -1.88
CA LEU A 87 -8.22 7.69 -3.21
C LEU A 87 -8.94 8.63 -4.20
N ASN A 88 -8.22 9.58 -4.79
CA ASN A 88 -8.78 10.41 -5.85
C ASN A 88 -8.58 9.74 -7.22
N LEU A 89 -9.67 9.33 -7.86
CA LEU A 89 -9.67 8.62 -9.14
C LEU A 89 -9.65 9.56 -10.37
N ASN A 90 -9.63 10.89 -10.18
CA ASN A 90 -9.63 11.83 -11.31
C ASN A 90 -8.41 11.66 -12.23
N SER A 91 -7.29 11.15 -11.71
CA SER A 91 -6.08 10.84 -12.51
C SER A 91 -6.26 9.68 -13.50
N TRP A 92 -7.40 9.00 -13.49
CA TRP A 92 -7.78 7.94 -14.45
C TRP A 92 -8.85 8.38 -15.44
N LEU A 93 -9.44 9.57 -15.25
CA LEU A 93 -10.42 10.10 -16.20
C LEU A 93 -9.69 10.43 -17.50
N LYS A 94 -10.15 9.85 -18.60
CA LYS A 94 -9.68 10.21 -19.94
C LYS A 94 -10.33 11.54 -20.31
N SER A 95 -9.51 12.52 -20.69
CA SER A 95 -10.02 13.69 -21.41
C SER A 95 -10.48 13.19 -22.78
N TYR A 96 -11.79 13.26 -23.01
CA TYR A 96 -12.36 13.13 -24.36
C TYR A 96 -12.46 14.52 -24.98
#